data_AF-A0A811K659-F1
#
_entry.id   AF-A0A811K659-F1
#
_cell.length_a   1.000
_cell.length_b   1.000
_cell.length_c   1.000
_cell.angle_alpha   90.00
_cell.angle_beta   90.00
_cell.angle_gamma   90.00
#
_symmetry.space_group_name_H-M   'P 1'
#
loop_
_entity.id
_entity.type
_entity.pdbx_description
1 polymer ?
#
loop_
_entity_poly.entity_id
_entity_poly.type
_entity_poly.pdbx_seq_one_letter_code
_entity_poly.pdbx_strand_id
1 'polypeptide(L)'
;MKLFASKNLDTIEYSPLLYGKWSVSFNNIVSENDYQFDFDKNDVMVFLHIQKTAGTSFERFLVNHLNISRPCLCKTDNQCNGEKKCRKCKCARPRSSNEYWLFSRYSTGWVCGLHADYTELVVSHCVDKAMDKVEGTHRLRRYYYTTFLRDPVARFISEYRHVERGATWNKSRHICNNRAPLPVELPWCYDPEIGWNNVTLDEFLSCPYNLAFNRQTRMLADLTLVHCYDMTKMPKEKRDSILLESAKNTLRTMSFYGLQNRMAESQELFERTFKLSMQRSRPVAILDKSLSKGKNEINLSTFAFLFAEMELEDNLAKYGKFVGDRLLDVIMLREKGYKRDTKLVNALMFIRSTLWKSLFGEEADKLERSTENPCHYYLIEKESLVNTYISLPKDKVSLNCASFTAGIIEAFLSGNNFPCKVSAHWHMGTAYLIEFDQEVINRDSNPIENR
;
A
#
# COMPACT_ATOMS: atom_id res chain seq x y z
N MET A 1 -8.84 55.31 -33.10
CA MET A 1 -8.45 53.90 -32.85
C MET A 1 -7.12 53.81 -32.10
N LYS A 2 -7.01 54.36 -30.89
CA LYS A 2 -5.95 54.07 -29.91
C LYS A 2 -6.48 54.47 -28.55
N LEU A 3 -7.23 53.58 -27.90
CA LEU A 3 -7.72 53.72 -26.51
C LEU A 3 -8.47 52.45 -26.08
N PHE A 4 -7.88 51.25 -26.24
CA PHE A 4 -8.43 49.99 -25.69
C PHE A 4 -7.34 48.92 -25.50
N ALA A 5 -6.18 49.28 -24.93
CA ALA A 5 -5.13 48.30 -24.63
C ALA A 5 -4.16 48.81 -23.55
N SER A 6 -4.62 48.98 -22.30
CA SER A 6 -3.70 49.16 -21.15
C SER A 6 -4.35 48.97 -19.76
N LYS A 7 -5.39 48.15 -19.63
CA LYS A 7 -5.89 47.67 -18.33
C LYS A 7 -6.21 46.19 -18.47
N ASN A 8 -5.89 45.40 -17.45
CA ASN A 8 -5.88 43.93 -17.39
C ASN A 8 -4.52 43.27 -17.65
N LEU A 9 -3.42 43.86 -17.16
CA LEU A 9 -2.51 43.04 -16.37
C LEU A 9 -3.02 43.11 -14.94
N ASP A 10 -3.99 42.25 -14.60
CA ASP A 10 -4.28 41.98 -13.20
C ASP A 10 -3.05 41.23 -12.65
N THR A 11 -2.18 42.00 -12.03
CA THR A 11 -1.30 41.53 -10.97
C THR A 11 -2.17 40.81 -9.97
N ILE A 12 -2.16 39.47 -10.00
CA ILE A 12 -2.61 38.66 -8.88
C ILE A 12 -1.67 39.03 -7.73
N GLU A 13 -2.14 39.91 -6.86
CA GLU A 13 -1.47 40.26 -5.62
C GLU A 13 -1.33 38.97 -4.81
N TYR A 14 -0.12 38.40 -4.81
CA TYR A 14 0.27 37.36 -3.89
C TYR A 14 0.24 37.96 -2.49
N SER A 15 -0.88 37.77 -1.79
CA SER A 15 -1.04 38.15 -0.39
C SER A 15 -1.13 36.89 0.47
N PRO A 16 -0.03 36.45 1.11
CA PRO A 16 -0.03 35.36 2.09
C PRO A 16 -1.07 35.54 3.21
N LEU A 17 -1.50 36.79 3.45
CA LEU A 17 -2.45 37.17 4.50
C LEU A 17 -3.89 36.69 4.25
N LEU A 18 -4.28 36.37 3.00
CA LEU A 18 -5.63 35.89 2.68
C LEU A 18 -5.76 34.37 2.83
N TYR A 19 -4.71 33.60 2.54
CA TYR A 19 -4.74 32.14 2.54
C TYR A 19 -4.68 31.52 3.95
N GLY A 20 -4.16 32.24 4.94
CA GLY A 20 -3.99 31.77 6.31
C GLY A 20 -5.08 32.19 7.31
N LYS A 21 -6.01 33.09 6.93
CA LYS A 21 -6.94 33.71 7.91
C LYS A 21 -7.89 32.71 8.58
N TRP A 22 -8.12 31.56 7.95
CA TRP A 22 -9.08 30.55 8.40
C TRP A 22 -8.48 29.16 8.59
N SER A 23 -7.21 28.95 8.24
CA SER A 23 -6.50 27.68 8.46
C SER A 23 -5.95 27.64 9.87
N VAL A 24 -6.19 26.55 10.58
CA VAL A 24 -5.69 26.37 11.95
C VAL A 24 -4.42 25.52 11.90
N SER A 25 -3.29 26.05 12.34
CA SER A 25 -2.04 25.27 12.40
C SER A 25 -1.91 24.47 13.69
N PHE A 26 -1.06 23.45 13.68
CA PHE A 26 -0.69 22.71 14.90
C PHE A 26 -0.20 23.64 16.01
N ASN A 27 0.59 24.65 15.66
CA ASN A 27 1.10 25.62 16.63
C ASN A 27 -0.03 26.42 17.30
N ASN A 28 -1.09 26.80 16.56
CA ASN A 28 -2.26 27.46 17.14
C ASN A 28 -2.98 26.55 18.14
N ILE A 29 -3.09 25.25 17.83
CA ILE A 29 -3.76 24.26 18.67
C ILE A 29 -2.99 24.04 19.97
N VAL A 30 -1.65 23.98 19.90
CA VAL A 30 -0.80 23.71 21.07
C VAL A 30 -0.58 24.96 21.93
N SER A 31 -0.60 26.17 21.35
CA SER A 31 -0.36 27.41 22.10
C SER A 31 -1.53 27.83 22.99
N GLU A 32 -2.75 27.42 22.64
CA GLU A 32 -3.97 27.80 23.36
C GLU A 32 -4.53 26.59 24.12
N ASN A 33 -4.48 26.60 25.45
CA ASN A 33 -4.93 25.47 26.29
C ASN A 33 -6.37 25.02 26.01
N ASP A 34 -7.25 25.96 25.64
CA ASP A 34 -8.67 25.72 25.37
C ASP A 34 -8.98 25.42 23.90
N TYR A 35 -7.96 25.23 23.06
CA TYR A 35 -8.20 24.89 21.67
C TYR A 35 -8.86 23.50 21.55
N GLN A 36 -10.02 23.43 20.91
CA GLN A 36 -10.76 22.20 20.64
C GLN A 36 -11.45 22.28 19.28
N PHE A 37 -11.47 21.15 18.56
CA PHE A 37 -12.25 21.00 17.35
C PHE A 37 -13.75 20.93 17.70
N ASP A 38 -14.53 21.85 17.16
CA ASP A 38 -15.93 22.05 17.50
C ASP A 38 -16.86 21.44 16.42
N PHE A 39 -17.40 20.25 16.71
CA PHE A 39 -18.31 19.54 15.81
C PHE A 39 -19.66 20.27 15.64
N ASP A 40 -20.05 21.11 16.58
CA ASP A 40 -21.35 21.80 16.57
C ASP A 40 -21.28 23.14 15.82
N LYS A 41 -20.11 23.79 15.77
CA LYS A 41 -19.90 25.04 15.03
C LYS A 41 -19.62 24.81 13.53
N ASN A 42 -18.59 25.46 12.99
CA ASN A 42 -18.26 25.52 11.57
C ASN A 42 -16.84 24.99 11.30
N ASP A 43 -16.27 24.20 12.21
CA ASP A 43 -14.93 23.64 12.06
C ASP A 43 -14.93 22.47 11.08
N VAL A 44 -14.07 22.52 10.07
CA VAL A 44 -14.02 21.50 9.02
C VAL A 44 -12.62 20.90 8.96
N MET A 45 -12.55 19.60 9.20
CA MET A 45 -11.33 18.82 8.95
C MET A 45 -11.23 18.51 7.47
N VAL A 46 -10.10 18.86 6.85
CA VAL A 46 -9.84 18.62 5.43
C VAL A 46 -8.69 17.63 5.30
N PHE A 47 -8.91 16.53 4.59
CA PHE A 47 -7.87 15.53 4.36
C PHE A 47 -7.31 15.63 2.93
N LEU A 48 -6.07 16.08 2.81
CA LEU A 48 -5.31 16.10 1.55
C LEU A 48 -4.70 14.70 1.34
N HIS A 49 -5.31 13.91 0.46
CA HIS A 49 -4.91 12.53 0.19
C HIS A 49 -3.87 12.44 -0.93
N ILE A 50 -2.59 12.34 -0.57
CA ILE A 50 -1.50 12.06 -1.51
C ILE A 50 -1.47 10.56 -1.88
N GLN A 51 -1.33 10.23 -3.16
CA GLN A 51 -1.31 8.83 -3.60
C GLN A 51 -0.23 8.03 -2.86
N LYS A 52 -0.62 6.83 -2.40
CA LYS A 52 0.24 5.80 -1.83
C LYS A 52 0.89 6.13 -0.47
N THR A 53 0.33 7.08 0.28
CA THR A 53 0.77 7.45 1.64
C THR A 53 -0.09 6.88 2.77
N ALA A 54 -0.80 5.77 2.53
CA ALA A 54 -1.77 5.16 3.46
C ALA A 54 -3.03 5.99 3.77
N GLY A 55 -3.33 7.03 2.98
CA GLY A 55 -4.56 7.82 3.13
C GLY A 55 -5.85 7.01 3.12
N THR A 56 -5.92 5.89 2.38
CA THR A 56 -7.10 5.00 2.42
C THR A 56 -7.35 4.40 3.80
N SER A 57 -6.31 3.97 4.50
CA SER A 57 -6.43 3.40 5.84
C SER A 57 -6.83 4.48 6.85
N PHE A 58 -6.18 5.64 6.80
CA PHE A 58 -6.45 6.73 7.72
C PHE A 58 -7.83 7.37 7.52
N GLU A 59 -8.27 7.61 6.28
CA GLU A 59 -9.62 8.17 6.06
C GLU A 59 -10.72 7.19 6.45
N ARG A 60 -10.55 5.89 6.20
CA ARG A 60 -11.47 4.85 6.71
C ARG A 60 -11.53 4.88 8.23
N PHE A 61 -10.40 5.15 8.85
CA PHE A 61 -10.30 5.27 10.28
C PHE A 61 -11.09 6.49 10.79
N LEU A 62 -10.96 7.66 10.16
CA LEU A 62 -11.71 8.87 10.50
C LEU A 62 -13.24 8.68 10.42
N VAL A 63 -13.74 7.97 9.39
CA VAL A 63 -15.18 7.83 9.18
C VAL A 63 -15.81 6.70 10.00
N ASN A 64 -15.06 5.66 10.37
CA ASN A 64 -15.64 4.46 11.03
C ASN A 64 -15.29 4.32 12.52
N HIS A 65 -14.21 4.93 13.00
CA HIS A 65 -13.64 4.60 14.32
C HIS A 65 -13.50 5.81 15.25
N LEU A 66 -13.95 6.99 14.85
CA LEU A 66 -13.91 8.17 15.71
C LEU A 66 -15.03 8.11 16.76
N ASN A 67 -14.69 8.28 18.04
CA ASN A 67 -15.66 8.29 19.12
C ASN A 67 -16.23 9.70 19.30
N ILE A 68 -17.29 10.01 18.55
CA ILE A 68 -17.98 11.30 18.56
C ILE A 68 -19.48 11.11 18.81
N SER A 69 -20.15 12.17 19.29
CA SER A 69 -21.58 12.15 19.62
C SER A 69 -22.46 11.68 18.47
N ARG A 70 -22.12 12.05 17.23
CA ARG A 70 -22.78 11.61 16.00
C ARG A 70 -21.78 10.98 15.03
N PRO A 71 -21.60 9.64 15.05
CA PRO A 71 -20.74 8.93 14.11
C PRO A 71 -21.18 9.12 12.65
N CYS A 72 -20.24 8.97 11.71
CA CYS A 72 -20.57 9.03 10.29
C CYS A 72 -21.45 7.85 9.88
N LEU A 73 -22.44 8.09 9.01
CA LEU A 73 -23.31 7.04 8.49
C LEU A 73 -22.70 6.46 7.20
N CYS A 74 -22.05 5.31 7.31
CA CYS A 74 -21.46 4.59 6.18
C CYS A 74 -22.37 3.44 5.73
N LYS A 75 -22.54 3.27 4.41
CA LYS A 75 -23.23 2.11 3.84
C LYS A 75 -22.23 0.96 3.62
N THR A 76 -22.68 -0.28 3.81
CA THR A 76 -21.85 -1.47 3.56
C THR A 76 -21.77 -1.81 2.07
N ASP A 77 -20.74 -2.55 1.64
CA ASP A 77 -20.60 -2.95 0.22
C ASP A 77 -21.83 -3.72 -0.29
N ASN A 78 -22.45 -4.56 0.55
CA ASN A 78 -23.69 -5.27 0.23
C ASN A 78 -24.88 -4.34 0.02
N GLN A 79 -24.94 -3.22 0.76
CA GLN A 79 -25.99 -2.20 0.60
C GLN A 79 -25.78 -1.31 -0.64
N CYS A 80 -24.61 -1.42 -1.28
CA CYS A 80 -24.22 -0.54 -2.37
C CYS A 80 -24.35 -1.16 -3.76
N ASN A 81 -24.70 -2.45 -3.90
CA ASN A 81 -24.88 -3.13 -5.18
C ASN A 81 -23.76 -2.84 -6.21
N GLY A 82 -22.51 -2.69 -5.76
CA GLY A 82 -21.37 -2.36 -6.61
C GLY A 82 -21.21 -0.89 -7.01
N GLU A 83 -22.12 0.02 -6.63
CA GLU A 83 -22.04 1.44 -6.96
C GLU A 83 -20.97 2.19 -6.14
N LYS A 84 -19.94 2.70 -6.83
CA LYS A 84 -18.84 3.47 -6.20
C LYS A 84 -19.31 4.74 -5.48
N LYS A 85 -20.41 5.38 -5.92
CA LYS A 85 -20.97 6.58 -5.28
C LYS A 85 -21.60 6.29 -3.91
N CYS A 86 -22.07 5.06 -3.69
CA CYS A 86 -22.69 4.64 -2.44
C CYS A 86 -21.70 4.43 -1.30
N ARG A 87 -20.39 4.32 -1.60
CA ARG A 87 -19.31 4.12 -0.60
C ARG A 87 -18.93 5.37 0.21
N LYS A 88 -19.65 6.47 0.04
CA LYS A 88 -19.46 7.69 0.84
C LYS A 88 -20.21 7.58 2.16
N CYS A 89 -19.54 7.94 3.24
CA CYS A 89 -20.10 8.10 4.56
C CYS A 89 -20.66 9.50 4.76
N LYS A 90 -21.83 9.61 5.39
CA LYS A 90 -22.41 10.90 5.75
C LYS A 90 -21.86 11.35 7.10
N CYS A 91 -20.79 12.15 7.07
CA CYS A 91 -20.17 12.78 8.24
C CYS A 91 -20.77 14.17 8.51
N ALA A 92 -22.07 14.18 8.78
CA ALA A 92 -22.85 15.40 8.99
C ALA A 92 -22.80 15.88 10.45
N ARG A 93 -22.96 17.19 10.66
CA ARG A 93 -23.07 17.79 12.00
C ARG A 93 -24.35 17.37 12.71
N PRO A 94 -24.42 17.44 14.04
CA PRO A 94 -25.67 17.16 14.78
C PRO A 94 -26.85 18.04 14.32
N ARG A 95 -26.60 19.33 14.09
CA ARG A 95 -27.62 20.34 13.75
C ARG A 95 -28.21 20.28 12.34
N SER A 96 -27.50 19.69 11.37
CA SER A 96 -27.95 19.64 9.97
C SER A 96 -27.39 18.44 9.25
N SER A 97 -28.22 17.83 8.39
CA SER A 97 -27.80 16.70 7.57
C SER A 97 -27.00 17.11 6.32
N ASN A 98 -27.00 18.40 5.97
CA ASN A 98 -26.33 18.92 4.78
C ASN A 98 -25.02 19.64 5.08
N GLU A 99 -24.66 19.75 6.36
CA GLU A 99 -23.44 20.39 6.81
C GLU A 99 -22.46 19.33 7.28
N TYR A 100 -21.27 19.31 6.71
CA TYR A 100 -20.26 18.30 6.97
C TYR A 100 -19.15 18.87 7.85
N TRP A 101 -18.66 18.08 8.81
CA TRP A 101 -17.48 18.43 9.59
C TRP A 101 -16.18 17.86 8.98
N LEU A 102 -16.31 16.90 8.04
CA LEU A 102 -15.18 16.25 7.38
C LEU A 102 -15.25 16.43 5.85
N PHE A 103 -14.22 17.01 5.27
CA PHE A 103 -13.97 17.09 3.83
C PHE A 103 -12.90 16.07 3.45
N SER A 104 -13.31 14.97 2.82
CA SER A 104 -12.43 13.83 2.52
C SER A 104 -13.02 12.97 1.40
N ARG A 105 -12.24 12.03 0.85
CA ARG A 105 -12.71 11.09 -0.18
C ARG A 105 -13.90 10.27 0.32
N TYR A 106 -13.86 9.81 1.57
CA TYR A 106 -14.93 8.97 2.12
C TYR A 106 -16.10 9.76 2.69
N SER A 107 -16.00 11.08 2.84
CA SER A 107 -17.12 11.94 3.25
C SER A 107 -17.75 12.65 2.03
N THR A 108 -17.14 13.75 1.58
CA THR A 108 -17.63 14.57 0.48
C THR A 108 -17.29 13.97 -0.89
N GLY A 109 -16.26 13.14 -0.96
CA GLY A 109 -15.71 12.61 -2.21
C GLY A 109 -14.80 13.59 -2.93
N TRP A 110 -14.48 13.29 -4.19
CA TRP A 110 -13.57 14.07 -5.02
C TRP A 110 -14.23 15.31 -5.63
N VAL A 111 -14.90 16.14 -4.82
CA VAL A 111 -15.64 17.33 -5.30
C VAL A 111 -14.68 18.34 -5.95
N CYS A 112 -13.49 18.50 -5.35
CA CYS A 112 -12.43 19.37 -5.86
C CYS A 112 -11.54 18.76 -6.94
N GLY A 113 -11.73 17.49 -7.28
CA GLY A 113 -10.83 16.75 -8.17
C GLY A 113 -10.34 15.46 -7.54
N LEU A 114 -10.03 14.47 -8.37
CA LEU A 114 -9.44 13.21 -7.91
C LEU A 114 -8.04 13.48 -7.35
N HIS A 115 -7.81 13.14 -6.07
CA HIS A 115 -6.56 13.44 -5.38
C HIS A 115 -6.15 14.91 -5.48
N ALA A 116 -7.11 15.82 -5.30
CA ALA A 116 -6.87 17.26 -5.31
C ALA A 116 -5.73 17.65 -4.36
N ASP A 117 -4.78 18.42 -4.87
CA ASP A 117 -3.59 18.85 -4.12
C ASP A 117 -3.82 20.14 -3.32
N TYR A 118 -2.76 20.64 -2.65
CA TYR A 118 -2.84 21.87 -1.86
C TYR A 118 -3.27 23.09 -2.68
N THR A 119 -2.82 23.19 -3.93
CA THR A 119 -3.18 24.28 -4.83
C THR A 119 -4.66 24.20 -5.22
N GLU A 120 -5.16 23.01 -5.50
CA GLU A 120 -6.57 22.79 -5.83
C GLU A 120 -7.50 23.01 -4.63
N LEU A 121 -7.13 22.48 -3.46
CA LEU A 121 -7.97 22.55 -2.25
C LEU A 121 -7.97 23.94 -1.63
N VAL A 122 -6.77 24.53 -1.44
CA VAL A 122 -6.56 25.72 -0.61
C VAL A 122 -6.42 26.97 -1.47
N VAL A 123 -5.43 27.00 -2.36
CA VAL A 123 -5.09 28.20 -3.16
C VAL A 123 -6.23 28.58 -4.11
N SER A 124 -6.90 27.60 -4.70
CA SER A 124 -8.05 27.84 -5.59
C SER A 124 -9.39 28.07 -4.85
N HIS A 125 -9.36 28.03 -3.50
CA HIS A 125 -10.54 28.12 -2.62
C HIS A 125 -11.62 27.07 -2.93
N CYS A 126 -11.24 25.88 -3.41
CA CYS A 126 -12.23 24.90 -3.83
C CYS A 126 -13.04 24.34 -2.65
N VAL A 127 -12.40 24.06 -1.52
CA VAL A 127 -13.08 23.47 -0.35
C VAL A 127 -14.22 24.36 0.11
N ASP A 128 -13.97 25.65 0.29
CA ASP A 128 -14.97 26.61 0.77
C ASP A 128 -16.14 26.76 -0.19
N LYS A 129 -15.86 26.96 -1.48
CA LYS A 129 -16.88 27.02 -2.55
C LYS A 129 -17.71 25.72 -2.63
N ALA A 130 -17.07 24.57 -2.46
CA ALA A 130 -17.74 23.28 -2.51
C ALA A 130 -18.67 23.07 -1.31
N MET A 131 -18.24 23.48 -0.11
CA MET A 131 -19.05 23.41 1.11
C MET A 131 -20.23 24.38 1.04
N ASP A 132 -20.01 25.63 0.61
CA ASP A 132 -21.08 26.62 0.43
C ASP A 132 -22.14 26.16 -0.57
N LYS A 133 -21.71 25.53 -1.67
CA LYS A 133 -22.63 24.99 -2.67
C LYS A 133 -23.55 23.90 -2.12
N VAL A 134 -23.05 23.07 -1.20
CA VAL A 134 -23.85 22.00 -0.57
C VAL A 134 -24.76 22.56 0.53
N GLU A 135 -24.27 23.53 1.30
CA GLU A 135 -25.00 24.14 2.41
C GLU A 135 -26.00 25.22 1.96
N GLY A 136 -25.85 25.74 0.74
CA GLY A 136 -26.70 26.77 0.14
C GLY A 136 -26.40 28.20 0.60
N THR A 137 -25.48 28.39 1.55
CA THR A 137 -25.14 29.69 2.14
C THR A 137 -23.65 29.75 2.48
N HIS A 138 -23.04 30.93 2.32
CA HIS A 138 -21.67 31.15 2.78
C HIS A 138 -21.59 31.15 4.31
N ARG A 139 -20.54 30.53 4.86
CA ARG A 139 -20.29 30.49 6.31
C ARG A 139 -18.82 30.70 6.60
N LEU A 140 -18.56 31.40 7.70
CA LEU A 140 -17.22 31.50 8.26
C LEU A 140 -16.85 30.17 8.90
N ARG A 141 -15.84 29.49 8.34
CA ARG A 141 -15.36 28.17 8.78
C ARG A 141 -13.91 28.27 9.24
N ARG A 142 -13.53 27.41 10.18
CA ARG A 142 -12.12 27.14 10.51
C ARG A 142 -11.73 25.83 9.85
N TYR A 143 -10.65 25.84 9.08
CA TYR A 143 -10.19 24.68 8.33
C TYR A 143 -8.99 24.03 8.99
N TYR A 144 -9.10 22.73 9.20
CA TYR A 144 -8.05 21.90 9.78
C TYR A 144 -7.47 21.00 8.72
N TYR A 145 -6.44 21.48 8.03
CA TYR A 145 -5.80 20.72 6.95
C TYR A 145 -4.91 19.64 7.53
N THR A 146 -5.12 18.42 7.03
CA THR A 146 -4.42 17.22 7.46
C THR A 146 -3.95 16.40 6.27
N THR A 147 -2.85 15.67 6.43
CA THR A 147 -2.33 14.77 5.38
C THR A 147 -1.55 13.60 5.96
N PHE A 148 -1.11 12.70 5.09
CA PHE A 148 -0.17 11.63 5.42
C PHE A 148 0.99 11.62 4.43
N LEU A 149 2.19 11.40 4.96
CA LEU A 149 3.41 11.22 4.19
C LEU A 149 3.93 9.79 4.29
N ARG A 150 4.81 9.44 3.37
CA ARG A 150 5.52 8.16 3.35
C ARG A 150 6.94 8.38 2.87
N ASP A 151 7.84 7.52 3.33
CA ASP A 151 9.18 7.39 2.76
C ASP A 151 9.13 7.46 1.21
N PRO A 152 9.87 8.39 0.57
CA PRO A 152 9.71 8.65 -0.86
C PRO A 152 9.97 7.43 -1.74
N VAL A 153 10.95 6.58 -1.40
CA VAL A 153 11.30 5.38 -2.17
C VAL A 153 10.18 4.36 -2.08
N ALA A 154 9.75 4.01 -0.86
CA ALA A 154 8.66 3.06 -0.65
C ALA A 154 7.33 3.55 -1.26
N ARG A 155 7.08 4.86 -1.23
CA ARG A 155 5.92 5.49 -1.86
C ARG A 155 5.99 5.40 -3.38
N PHE A 156 7.16 5.67 -3.98
CA PHE A 156 7.39 5.60 -5.43
C PHE A 156 7.22 4.18 -5.96
N ILE A 157 7.86 3.19 -5.33
CA ILE A 157 7.69 1.77 -5.70
C ILE A 157 6.24 1.31 -5.53
N SER A 158 5.56 1.77 -4.47
CA SER A 158 4.14 1.46 -4.28
C SER A 158 3.23 2.07 -5.35
N GLU A 159 3.62 3.21 -5.91
CA GLU A 159 2.92 3.83 -7.04
C GLU A 159 3.17 3.06 -8.32
N TYR A 160 4.43 2.78 -8.65
CA TYR A 160 4.83 1.93 -9.78
C TYR A 160 4.01 0.64 -9.81
N ARG A 161 4.03 -0.16 -8.73
CA ARG A 161 3.26 -1.41 -8.64
C ARG A 161 1.75 -1.24 -8.79
N HIS A 162 1.21 -0.06 -8.52
CA HIS A 162 -0.22 0.21 -8.71
C HIS A 162 -0.53 0.61 -10.15
N VAL A 163 0.37 1.35 -10.78
CA VAL A 163 0.31 1.75 -12.20
C VAL A 163 0.48 0.52 -13.09
N GLU A 164 1.42 -0.37 -12.77
CA GLU A 164 1.61 -1.68 -13.40
C GLU A 164 0.31 -2.50 -13.43
N ARG A 165 -0.53 -2.37 -12.41
CA ARG A 165 -1.87 -3.01 -12.32
C ARG A 165 -3.02 -2.16 -12.86
N GLY A 166 -2.73 -1.03 -13.50
CA GLY A 166 -3.71 -0.20 -14.21
C GLY A 166 -4.17 1.08 -13.55
N ALA A 167 -3.52 1.52 -12.47
CA ALA A 167 -3.82 2.84 -11.92
C ALA A 167 -3.27 3.96 -12.81
N THR A 168 -4.15 4.85 -13.28
CA THR A 168 -3.77 6.00 -14.11
C THR A 168 -4.00 7.34 -13.41
N TRP A 169 -5.07 7.43 -12.60
CA TRP A 169 -5.60 8.68 -12.03
C TRP A 169 -5.82 9.79 -13.08
N ASN A 170 -6.09 9.42 -14.34
CA ASN A 170 -6.26 10.35 -15.47
C ASN A 170 -7.45 11.33 -15.32
N LYS A 171 -8.35 11.10 -14.36
CA LYS A 171 -9.45 12.02 -14.01
C LYS A 171 -9.05 13.13 -13.02
N SER A 172 -7.78 13.21 -12.64
CA SER A 172 -7.25 14.32 -11.83
C SER A 172 -7.30 15.61 -12.66
N ARG A 173 -7.70 16.72 -12.05
CA ARG A 173 -7.94 17.97 -12.78
C ARG A 173 -6.71 18.86 -12.87
N HIS A 174 -5.85 18.81 -11.85
CA HIS A 174 -4.61 19.57 -11.78
C HIS A 174 -4.85 21.08 -11.92
N ILE A 175 -5.92 21.59 -11.30
CA ILE A 175 -6.29 23.00 -11.41
C ILE A 175 -5.25 23.88 -10.72
N CYS A 176 -4.69 24.81 -11.48
CA CYS A 176 -3.81 25.86 -10.97
C CYS A 176 -4.06 27.14 -11.76
N ASN A 177 -4.09 28.28 -11.09
CA ASN A 177 -4.55 29.55 -11.67
C ASN A 177 -5.91 29.42 -12.39
N ASN A 178 -6.86 28.73 -11.74
CA ASN A 178 -8.23 28.49 -12.22
C ASN A 178 -8.36 27.76 -13.58
N ARG A 179 -7.31 27.08 -14.07
CA ARG A 179 -7.38 26.24 -15.27
C ARG A 179 -6.65 24.92 -15.09
N ALA A 180 -7.02 23.93 -15.91
CA ALA A 180 -6.27 22.69 -16.06
C ALA A 180 -4.98 22.94 -16.86
N PRO A 181 -3.93 22.11 -16.71
CA PRO A 181 -2.74 22.20 -17.54
C PRO A 181 -3.07 21.90 -19.00
N LEU A 182 -2.35 22.57 -19.90
CA LEU A 182 -2.38 22.23 -21.31
C LEU A 182 -1.67 20.89 -21.54
N PRO A 183 -2.02 20.11 -22.58
CA PRO A 183 -1.33 18.86 -22.90
C PRO A 183 0.18 19.02 -23.08
N VAL A 184 0.65 20.19 -23.51
CA VAL A 184 2.08 20.52 -23.66
C VAL A 184 2.77 20.79 -22.33
N GLU A 185 2.02 21.25 -21.32
CA GLU A 185 2.53 21.54 -19.97
C GLU A 185 2.58 20.26 -19.13
N LEU A 186 1.66 19.34 -19.37
CA LEU A 186 1.62 18.05 -18.70
C LEU A 186 1.30 16.90 -19.68
N PRO A 187 2.30 16.46 -20.47
CA PRO A 187 2.17 15.32 -21.35
C PRO A 187 1.94 14.00 -20.59
N TRP A 188 1.29 13.05 -21.25
CA TRP A 188 1.11 11.70 -20.71
C TRP A 188 2.36 10.85 -20.93
N CYS A 189 2.65 9.94 -19.99
CA CYS A 189 3.67 8.90 -20.16
C CYS A 189 3.14 7.66 -20.91
N TYR A 190 1.84 7.63 -21.22
CA TYR A 190 1.12 6.49 -21.77
C TYR A 190 -0.07 7.00 -22.57
N ASP A 191 -0.66 6.12 -23.38
CA ASP A 191 -1.89 6.42 -24.09
C ASP A 191 -3.07 6.44 -23.11
N PRO A 192 -3.78 7.57 -22.92
CA PRO A 192 -4.87 7.68 -21.95
C PRO A 192 -6.08 6.78 -22.24
N GLU A 193 -6.23 6.28 -23.48
CA GLU A 193 -7.29 5.33 -23.86
C GLU A 193 -6.95 3.88 -23.47
N ILE A 194 -5.66 3.52 -23.52
CA ILE A 194 -5.16 2.17 -23.22
C ILE A 194 -4.79 2.03 -21.73
N GLY A 195 -4.24 3.10 -21.14
CA GLY A 195 -3.67 3.10 -19.80
C GLY A 195 -2.20 2.67 -19.78
N TRP A 196 -1.65 2.53 -18.56
CA TRP A 196 -0.23 2.23 -18.34
C TRP A 196 -0.02 0.85 -17.67
N ASN A 197 -0.92 -0.09 -17.97
CA ASN A 197 -0.87 -1.46 -17.45
C ASN A 197 0.41 -2.16 -17.91
N ASN A 198 0.95 -3.06 -17.08
CA ASN A 198 2.13 -3.88 -17.38
C ASN A 198 3.41 -3.07 -17.72
N VAL A 199 3.48 -1.79 -17.36
CA VAL A 199 4.70 -0.99 -17.50
C VAL A 199 5.84 -1.61 -16.68
N THR A 200 7.03 -1.69 -17.27
CA THR A 200 8.25 -2.11 -16.57
C THR A 200 8.77 -1.00 -15.65
N LEU A 201 9.64 -1.34 -14.71
CA LEU A 201 10.24 -0.31 -13.84
C LEU A 201 11.08 0.70 -14.65
N ASP A 202 11.82 0.24 -15.66
CA ASP A 202 12.67 1.10 -16.49
C ASP A 202 11.84 2.09 -17.32
N GLU A 203 10.73 1.64 -17.93
CA GLU A 203 9.78 2.52 -18.62
C GLU A 203 9.13 3.53 -17.67
N PHE A 204 8.81 3.09 -16.45
CA PHE A 204 8.24 3.98 -15.43
C PHE A 204 9.23 5.07 -15.01
N LEU A 205 10.52 4.75 -14.93
CA LEU A 205 11.59 5.69 -14.60
C LEU A 205 11.99 6.60 -15.76
N SER A 206 11.90 6.11 -17.00
CA SER A 206 12.37 6.83 -18.19
C SER A 206 11.45 7.97 -18.61
N CYS A 207 10.17 7.94 -18.25
CA CYS A 207 9.25 9.03 -18.60
C CYS A 207 9.54 10.30 -17.78
N PRO A 208 9.95 11.42 -18.41
CA PRO A 208 10.28 12.67 -17.71
C PRO A 208 9.04 13.38 -17.13
N TYR A 209 7.84 13.05 -17.62
CA TYR A 209 6.57 13.63 -17.18
C TYR A 209 5.87 12.80 -16.10
N ASN A 210 6.52 11.75 -15.59
CA ASN A 210 5.92 10.86 -14.60
C ASN A 210 5.63 11.61 -13.29
N LEU A 211 4.34 11.82 -13.02
CA LEU A 211 3.84 12.50 -11.82
C LEU A 211 4.18 11.78 -10.50
N ALA A 212 4.72 10.56 -10.54
CA ALA A 212 5.26 9.88 -9.37
C ALA A 212 6.49 10.59 -8.81
N PHE A 213 7.32 11.21 -9.66
CA PHE A 213 8.49 11.96 -9.21
C PHE A 213 8.06 13.17 -8.38
N ASN A 214 8.68 13.31 -7.20
CA ASN A 214 8.44 14.39 -6.25
C ASN A 214 6.95 14.66 -5.95
N ARG A 215 6.10 13.62 -6.04
CA ARG A 215 4.65 13.74 -5.85
C ARG A 215 4.27 14.45 -4.55
N GLN A 216 4.91 14.08 -3.44
CA GLN A 216 4.61 14.67 -2.13
C GLN A 216 4.92 16.17 -2.12
N THR A 217 6.10 16.56 -2.60
CA THR A 217 6.49 17.97 -2.73
C THR A 217 5.52 18.73 -3.63
N ARG A 218 5.25 18.24 -4.84
CA ARG A 218 4.34 18.89 -5.80
C ARG A 218 2.93 19.05 -5.22
N MET A 219 2.41 18.03 -4.55
CA MET A 219 1.03 18.07 -4.05
C MET A 219 0.85 18.88 -2.75
N LEU A 220 1.94 19.28 -2.11
CA LEU A 220 1.92 20.11 -0.90
C LEU A 220 2.32 21.57 -1.20
N ALA A 221 3.04 21.79 -2.30
CA ALA A 221 3.44 23.12 -2.70
C ALA A 221 2.25 23.92 -3.27
N ASP A 222 2.35 25.24 -3.13
CA ASP A 222 1.61 26.18 -3.96
C ASP A 222 2.27 26.25 -5.34
N LEU A 223 1.62 25.63 -6.33
CA LEU A 223 2.12 25.56 -7.69
C LEU A 223 2.04 26.91 -8.41
N THR A 224 1.27 27.88 -7.91
CA THR A 224 1.18 29.21 -8.51
C THR A 224 2.51 29.97 -8.41
N LEU A 225 3.30 29.69 -7.38
CA LEU A 225 4.65 30.24 -7.16
C LEU A 225 5.65 29.88 -8.25
N VAL A 226 5.37 28.81 -8.99
CA VAL A 226 6.24 28.31 -10.06
C VAL A 226 5.54 28.28 -11.41
N HIS A 227 4.55 29.16 -11.62
CA HIS A 227 3.80 29.23 -12.88
C HIS A 227 3.09 27.91 -13.24
N CYS A 228 2.52 27.24 -12.22
CA CYS A 228 1.76 26.01 -12.37
C CYS A 228 2.59 24.90 -13.03
N TYR A 229 2.09 24.29 -14.11
CA TYR A 229 2.77 23.19 -14.82
C TYR A 229 3.66 23.67 -15.97
N ASP A 230 3.77 24.99 -16.20
CA ASP A 230 4.64 25.52 -17.24
C ASP A 230 6.11 25.51 -16.77
N MET A 231 6.85 24.51 -17.25
CA MET A 231 8.28 24.32 -16.95
C MET A 231 9.19 25.33 -17.67
N THR A 232 8.68 26.09 -18.65
CA THR A 232 9.49 27.02 -19.48
C THR A 232 9.72 28.37 -18.82
N LYS A 233 8.89 28.73 -17.83
CA LYS A 233 8.92 30.07 -17.20
C LYS A 233 10.07 30.27 -16.23
N MET A 234 10.74 29.21 -15.80
CA MET A 234 11.84 29.31 -14.84
C MET A 234 12.81 28.13 -14.93
N PRO A 235 14.09 28.32 -14.54
CA PRO A 235 15.06 27.23 -14.44
C PRO A 235 14.61 26.15 -13.45
N LYS A 236 14.87 24.89 -13.80
CA LYS A 236 14.47 23.70 -13.00
C LYS A 236 14.98 23.75 -11.56
N GLU A 237 16.24 24.09 -11.34
CA GLU A 237 16.82 24.14 -9.99
C GLU A 237 16.13 25.17 -9.08
N LYS A 238 15.83 26.35 -9.64
CA LYS A 238 15.08 27.40 -8.93
C LYS A 238 13.65 26.96 -8.64
N ARG A 239 13.00 26.32 -9.62
CA ARG A 239 11.67 25.73 -9.48
C ARG A 239 11.62 24.72 -8.33
N ASP A 240 12.55 23.76 -8.34
CA ASP A 240 12.59 22.67 -7.38
C ASP A 240 12.85 23.18 -5.96
N SER A 241 13.70 24.20 -5.81
CA SER A 241 13.93 24.88 -4.53
C SER A 241 12.66 25.54 -3.98
N ILE A 242 11.95 26.31 -4.81
CA ILE A 242 10.70 26.98 -4.42
C ILE A 242 9.61 25.96 -4.06
N LEU A 243 9.47 24.89 -4.85
CA LEU A 243 8.52 23.81 -4.56
C LEU A 243 8.84 23.15 -3.20
N LEU A 244 10.11 22.87 -2.92
CA LEU A 244 10.52 22.26 -1.66
C LEU A 244 10.24 23.17 -0.46
N GLU A 245 10.58 24.45 -0.57
CA GLU A 245 10.34 25.43 0.49
C GLU A 245 8.84 25.62 0.74
N SER A 246 8.06 25.79 -0.34
CA SER A 246 6.59 25.90 -0.27
C SER A 246 5.97 24.68 0.40
N ALA A 247 6.32 23.46 -0.03
CA ALA A 247 5.80 22.23 0.57
C ALA A 247 6.15 22.10 2.07
N LYS A 248 7.37 22.48 2.48
CA LYS A 248 7.77 22.49 3.89
C LYS A 248 6.96 23.51 4.69
N ASN A 249 6.73 24.70 4.14
CA ASN A 249 5.93 25.73 4.79
C ASN A 249 4.47 25.29 4.94
N THR A 250 3.87 24.71 3.89
CA THR A 250 2.54 24.09 3.96
C THR A 250 2.45 23.05 5.06
N LEU A 251 3.41 22.13 5.16
CA LEU A 251 3.40 21.11 6.22
C LEU A 251 3.50 21.69 7.64
N ARG A 252 4.24 22.79 7.82
CA ARG A 252 4.33 23.49 9.11
C ARG A 252 3.03 24.19 9.51
N THR A 253 2.24 24.63 8.55
CA THR A 253 0.97 25.34 8.78
C THR A 253 -0.23 24.40 8.86
N MET A 254 -0.09 23.12 8.49
CA MET A 254 -1.14 22.11 8.68
C MET A 254 -1.44 21.88 10.16
N SER A 255 -2.67 21.48 10.45
CA SER A 255 -3.10 21.13 11.81
C SER A 255 -2.47 19.82 12.29
N PHE A 256 -2.23 18.90 11.36
CA PHE A 256 -1.67 17.58 11.63
C PHE A 256 -1.15 16.93 10.34
N TYR A 257 -0.07 16.16 10.44
CA TYR A 257 0.28 15.19 9.40
C TYR A 257 0.79 13.90 10.03
N GLY A 258 0.43 12.77 9.43
CA GLY A 258 0.89 11.45 9.84
C GLY A 258 2.00 10.89 8.94
N LEU A 259 2.72 9.90 9.43
CA LEU A 259 3.73 9.16 8.68
C LEU A 259 3.33 7.69 8.56
N GLN A 260 3.35 7.16 7.34
CA GLN A 260 2.92 5.78 7.07
C GLN A 260 3.75 4.72 7.81
N ASN A 261 5.05 4.96 8.03
CA ASN A 261 5.92 4.04 8.77
C ASN A 261 5.80 4.19 10.30
N ARG A 262 5.03 5.18 10.77
CA ARG A 262 4.79 5.48 12.19
C ARG A 262 3.29 5.66 12.47
N MET A 263 2.49 4.69 12.04
CA MET A 263 1.02 4.78 12.12
C MET A 263 0.53 4.89 13.56
N ALA A 264 1.16 4.18 14.51
CA ALA A 264 0.78 4.21 15.91
C ALA A 264 1.07 5.58 16.53
N GLU A 265 2.27 6.12 16.32
CA GLU A 265 2.61 7.47 16.80
C GLU A 265 1.75 8.54 16.10
N SER A 266 1.46 8.36 14.81
CA SER A 266 0.59 9.28 14.06
C SER A 266 -0.85 9.27 14.60
N GLN A 267 -1.36 8.10 14.98
CA GLN A 267 -2.67 7.95 15.59
C GLN A 267 -2.72 8.66 16.94
N GLU A 268 -1.74 8.41 17.80
CA GLU A 268 -1.66 9.04 19.12
C GLU A 268 -1.53 10.57 19.02
N LEU A 269 -0.68 11.05 18.10
CA LEU A 269 -0.53 12.48 17.85
C LEU A 269 -1.86 13.09 17.38
N PHE A 270 -2.60 12.43 16.50
CA PHE A 270 -3.90 12.91 16.05
C PHE A 270 -4.91 12.99 17.21
N GLU A 271 -5.04 11.93 18.01
CA GLU A 271 -5.94 11.89 19.18
C GLU A 271 -5.66 13.04 20.13
N ARG A 272 -4.37 13.24 20.48
CA ARG A 272 -3.95 14.33 21.38
C ARG A 272 -4.16 15.70 20.77
N THR A 273 -3.83 15.89 19.48
CA THR A 273 -3.98 17.19 18.79
C THR A 273 -5.42 17.65 18.78
N PHE A 274 -6.37 16.76 18.47
CA PHE A 274 -7.77 17.14 18.35
C PHE A 274 -8.60 16.88 19.62
N LYS A 275 -7.97 16.39 20.71
CA LYS A 275 -8.65 15.92 21.93
C LYS A 275 -9.77 14.91 21.60
N LEU A 276 -9.52 14.04 20.63
CA LEU A 276 -10.46 13.01 20.18
C LEU A 276 -10.01 11.67 20.70
N SER A 277 -10.97 10.83 21.07
CA SER A 277 -10.70 9.41 21.30
C SER A 277 -11.18 8.63 20.11
N MET A 278 -10.46 7.59 19.78
CA MET A 278 -10.91 6.64 18.79
C MET A 278 -11.57 5.49 19.53
N GLN A 279 -12.67 4.97 18.99
CA GLN A 279 -13.18 3.68 19.41
C GLN A 279 -12.05 2.70 19.17
N ARG A 280 -11.37 2.31 20.25
CA ARG A 280 -10.56 1.11 20.28
C ARG A 280 -11.53 0.00 19.93
N SER A 281 -11.67 -0.33 18.64
CA SER A 281 -11.88 -1.72 18.29
C SER A 281 -10.86 -2.45 19.15
N ARG A 282 -11.32 -3.39 20.00
CA ARG A 282 -10.42 -4.26 20.76
C ARG A 282 -9.21 -4.49 19.88
N PRO A 283 -7.99 -4.13 20.31
CA PRO A 283 -6.83 -4.26 19.45
C PRO A 283 -6.95 -5.66 18.88
N VAL A 284 -7.20 -5.73 17.58
CA VAL A 284 -7.18 -6.97 16.82
C VAL A 284 -5.93 -7.63 17.35
N ALA A 285 -6.11 -8.72 18.10
CA ALA A 285 -5.04 -9.26 18.92
C ALA A 285 -3.83 -9.42 18.00
N ILE A 286 -2.60 -9.40 18.51
CA ILE A 286 -1.44 -9.65 17.64
C ILE A 286 -1.65 -10.91 16.76
N LEU A 287 -2.46 -11.86 17.26
CA LEU A 287 -2.96 -13.06 16.60
C LEU A 287 -4.00 -12.83 15.48
N ASP A 288 -4.80 -11.78 15.56
CA ASP A 288 -5.85 -11.43 14.58
C ASP A 288 -5.34 -10.44 13.52
N LYS A 289 -4.13 -9.86 13.71
CA LYS A 289 -3.49 -9.04 12.68
C LYS A 289 -3.04 -9.98 11.56
N SER A 290 -3.61 -9.83 10.36
CA SER A 290 -3.07 -10.50 9.19
C SER A 290 -1.58 -10.15 9.08
N LEU A 291 -0.70 -11.16 9.20
CA LEU A 291 0.73 -10.97 9.02
C LEU A 291 0.95 -10.26 7.68
N SER A 292 1.78 -9.22 7.67
CA SER A 292 2.17 -8.60 6.40
C SER A 292 2.71 -9.70 5.49
N LYS A 293 2.27 -9.74 4.23
CA LYS A 293 3.01 -10.47 3.20
C LYS A 293 4.42 -9.87 3.24
N GLY A 294 5.41 -10.67 3.68
CA GLY A 294 6.77 -10.19 3.88
C GLY A 294 7.27 -9.45 2.64
N LYS A 295 8.16 -8.48 2.81
CA LYS A 295 8.85 -7.89 1.66
C LYS A 295 9.85 -8.93 1.13
N ASN A 296 9.64 -9.42 -0.09
CA ASN A 296 10.58 -10.30 -0.79
C ASN A 296 11.75 -9.46 -1.36
N GLU A 297 12.54 -8.84 -0.49
CA GLU A 297 13.71 -8.05 -0.89
C GLU A 297 14.90 -8.41 0.01
N ILE A 298 15.35 -9.66 -0.06
CA ILE A 298 16.70 -10.03 0.39
C ILE A 298 17.50 -10.27 -0.88
N ASN A 299 18.68 -9.66 -0.98
CA ASN A 299 19.58 -9.88 -2.11
C ASN A 299 19.96 -11.37 -2.15
N LEU A 300 19.75 -12.03 -3.29
CA LEU A 300 19.99 -13.47 -3.46
C LEU A 300 21.45 -13.85 -3.13
N SER A 301 22.41 -12.98 -3.38
CA SER A 301 23.83 -13.19 -3.03
C SER A 301 24.04 -13.29 -1.52
N THR A 302 23.22 -12.63 -0.70
CA THR A 302 23.28 -12.72 0.76
C THR A 302 22.84 -14.10 1.25
N PHE A 303 21.79 -14.66 0.63
CA PHE A 303 21.38 -16.03 0.92
C PHE A 303 22.44 -17.03 0.50
N ALA A 304 22.98 -16.89 -0.72
CA ALA A 304 24.03 -17.77 -1.24
C ALA A 304 25.29 -17.78 -0.35
N PHE A 305 25.75 -16.59 0.07
CA PHE A 305 26.92 -16.47 0.93
C PHE A 305 26.69 -17.10 2.31
N LEU A 306 25.54 -16.83 2.95
CA LEU A 306 25.20 -17.43 4.23
C LEU A 306 25.05 -18.96 4.12
N PHE A 307 24.43 -19.44 3.05
CA PHE A 307 24.21 -20.87 2.82
C PHE A 307 25.52 -21.60 2.54
N ALA A 308 26.47 -20.98 1.84
CA ALA A 308 27.78 -21.57 1.56
C ALA A 308 28.62 -21.78 2.83
N GLU A 309 28.47 -20.93 3.84
CA GLU A 309 29.15 -21.06 5.15
C GLU A 309 28.51 -22.15 6.05
N MET A 310 27.35 -22.69 5.68
CA MET A 310 26.74 -23.82 6.37
C MET A 310 27.42 -25.11 5.90
N GLU A 311 28.58 -25.44 6.50
CA GLU A 311 29.38 -26.62 6.12
C GLU A 311 28.58 -27.94 6.06
N LEU A 312 28.93 -28.71 5.03
CA LEU A 312 28.19 -29.86 4.50
C LEU A 312 28.54 -31.16 5.23
N GLU A 313 27.50 -31.90 5.65
CA GLU A 313 27.07 -33.18 5.02
C GLU A 313 26.03 -33.92 5.90
N ASP A 314 26.00 -33.73 7.22
CA ASP A 314 25.09 -34.52 8.10
C ASP A 314 23.82 -33.80 8.61
N ASN A 315 23.67 -32.49 8.38
CA ASN A 315 22.59 -31.72 9.03
C ASN A 315 21.79 -30.78 8.11
N LEU A 316 22.03 -30.74 6.80
CA LEU A 316 21.29 -29.82 5.90
C LEU A 316 19.79 -30.08 5.91
N ALA A 317 19.35 -31.33 5.86
CA ALA A 317 17.93 -31.67 5.97
C ALA A 317 17.35 -31.30 7.35
N LYS A 318 18.14 -31.38 8.44
CA LYS A 318 17.69 -30.97 9.77
C LYS A 318 17.54 -29.44 9.87
N TYR A 319 18.47 -28.68 9.31
CA TYR A 319 18.35 -27.22 9.22
C TYR A 319 17.17 -26.82 8.34
N GLY A 320 16.99 -27.48 7.20
CA GLY A 320 15.83 -27.33 6.34
C GLY A 320 14.53 -27.57 7.09
N LYS A 321 14.46 -28.65 7.86
CA LYS A 321 13.31 -28.99 8.70
C LYS A 321 13.04 -27.91 9.74
N PHE A 322 14.06 -27.46 10.46
CA PHE A 322 13.93 -26.36 11.43
C PHE A 322 13.39 -25.07 10.80
N VAL A 323 13.90 -24.70 9.61
CA VAL A 323 13.41 -23.54 8.86
C VAL A 323 11.96 -23.77 8.41
N GLY A 324 11.65 -24.96 7.89
CA GLY A 324 10.31 -25.35 7.48
C GLY A 324 9.29 -25.27 8.61
N ASP A 325 9.62 -25.77 9.80
CA ASP A 325 8.77 -25.72 10.99
C ASP A 325 8.42 -24.28 11.38
N ARG A 326 9.36 -23.33 11.23
CA ARG A 326 9.13 -21.90 11.50
C ARG A 326 8.35 -21.21 10.40
N LEU A 327 8.54 -21.62 9.14
CA LEU A 327 7.84 -21.06 8.00
C LEU A 327 6.41 -21.57 7.87
N LEU A 328 6.13 -22.78 8.37
CA LEU A 328 4.85 -23.46 8.24
C LEU A 328 3.67 -22.58 8.67
N ASP A 329 3.67 -22.11 9.92
CA ASP A 329 2.57 -21.29 10.46
C ASP A 329 2.40 -19.98 9.68
N VAL A 330 3.52 -19.34 9.32
CA VAL A 330 3.53 -18.05 8.64
C VAL A 330 2.97 -18.17 7.22
N ILE A 331 3.40 -19.19 6.46
CA ILE A 331 2.95 -19.40 5.08
C ILE A 331 1.49 -19.90 5.08
N MET A 332 1.12 -20.82 5.97
CA MET A 332 -0.26 -21.31 6.09
C MET A 332 -1.24 -20.20 6.49
N LEU A 333 -0.85 -19.31 7.40
CA LEU A 333 -1.67 -18.14 7.76
C LEU A 333 -1.80 -17.16 6.58
N ARG A 334 -0.69 -16.82 5.91
CA ARG A 334 -0.69 -15.82 4.83
C ARG A 334 -1.47 -16.26 3.59
N GLU A 335 -1.37 -17.54 3.22
CA GLU A 335 -1.90 -18.04 1.96
C GLU A 335 -3.21 -18.83 2.12
N LYS A 336 -3.45 -19.44 3.29
CA LYS A 336 -4.66 -20.23 3.56
C LYS A 336 -5.48 -19.77 4.77
N GLY A 337 -5.06 -18.74 5.50
CA GLY A 337 -5.78 -18.30 6.70
C GLY A 337 -5.93 -19.39 7.76
N TYR A 338 -4.90 -20.23 7.94
CA TYR A 338 -4.90 -21.44 8.79
C TYR A 338 -5.86 -22.56 8.36
N LYS A 339 -6.45 -22.52 7.16
CA LYS A 339 -7.19 -23.66 6.63
C LYS A 339 -6.24 -24.82 6.33
N ARG A 340 -6.32 -25.89 7.14
CA ARG A 340 -5.51 -27.11 6.99
C ARG A 340 -6.09 -28.01 5.90
N ASP A 341 -5.23 -28.53 5.03
CA ASP A 341 -5.63 -29.57 4.08
C ASP A 341 -5.78 -30.92 4.78
N THR A 342 -6.87 -31.63 4.51
CA THR A 342 -7.11 -32.98 5.03
C THR A 342 -6.86 -34.07 3.99
N LYS A 343 -6.82 -33.71 2.70
CA LYS A 343 -6.55 -34.62 1.58
C LYS A 343 -5.09 -34.51 1.15
N LEU A 344 -4.46 -35.65 0.91
CA LEU A 344 -3.04 -35.73 0.56
C LEU A 344 -2.73 -34.97 -0.74
N VAL A 345 -3.57 -35.11 -1.76
CA VAL A 345 -3.42 -34.43 -3.06
C VAL A 345 -3.37 -32.90 -2.90
N ASN A 346 -4.19 -32.33 -2.01
CA ASN A 346 -4.22 -30.88 -1.79
C ASN A 346 -2.94 -30.39 -1.10
N ALA A 347 -2.42 -31.17 -0.16
CA ALA A 347 -1.16 -30.87 0.52
C ALA A 347 0.02 -30.91 -0.49
N LEU A 348 0.09 -31.94 -1.32
CA LEU A 348 1.14 -32.05 -2.35
C LEU A 348 1.06 -30.93 -3.39
N MET A 349 -0.15 -30.56 -3.84
CA MET A 349 -0.34 -29.42 -4.74
C MET A 349 0.03 -28.08 -4.08
N PHE A 350 -0.18 -27.94 -2.77
CA PHE A 350 0.25 -26.78 -2.01
C PHE A 350 1.79 -26.67 -1.97
N ILE A 351 2.49 -27.79 -1.75
CA ILE A 351 3.96 -27.84 -1.82
C ILE A 351 4.44 -27.39 -3.20
N ARG A 352 3.90 -28.00 -4.27
CA ARG A 352 4.29 -27.73 -5.67
C ARG A 352 4.08 -26.25 -6.07
N SER A 353 2.95 -25.66 -5.67
CA SER A 353 2.57 -24.32 -6.14
C SER A 353 2.96 -23.23 -5.14
N THR A 354 2.35 -23.26 -3.95
CA THR A 354 2.32 -22.12 -3.04
C THR A 354 3.60 -22.03 -2.23
N LEU A 355 4.05 -23.16 -1.67
CA LEU A 355 5.31 -23.20 -0.95
C LEU A 355 6.47 -22.90 -1.89
N TRP A 356 6.49 -23.53 -3.07
CA TRP A 356 7.54 -23.32 -4.08
C TRP A 356 7.63 -21.86 -4.50
N LYS A 357 6.51 -21.22 -4.87
CA LYS A 357 6.47 -19.78 -5.19
C LYS A 357 6.94 -18.91 -4.02
N SER A 358 6.62 -19.31 -2.78
CA SER A 358 7.04 -18.55 -1.60
C SER A 358 8.54 -18.66 -1.31
N LEU A 359 9.19 -19.78 -1.67
CA LEU A 359 10.61 -20.01 -1.44
C LEU A 359 11.46 -19.53 -2.62
N PHE A 360 10.98 -19.75 -3.85
CA PHE A 360 11.77 -19.69 -5.08
C PHE A 360 11.19 -18.74 -6.13
N GLY A 361 9.98 -18.23 -5.94
CA GLY A 361 9.32 -17.31 -6.87
C GLY A 361 8.55 -17.99 -8.02
N GLU A 362 8.76 -19.29 -8.23
CA GLU A 362 8.15 -20.09 -9.30
C GLU A 362 7.53 -21.39 -8.75
N GLU A 363 6.68 -22.06 -9.54
CA GLU A 363 6.14 -23.37 -9.16
C GLU A 363 7.11 -24.49 -9.51
N ALA A 364 7.04 -25.61 -8.80
CA ALA A 364 7.83 -26.76 -9.15
C ALA A 364 7.38 -27.36 -10.50
N ASP A 365 8.36 -27.82 -11.29
CA ASP A 365 8.14 -28.29 -12.66
C ASP A 365 7.12 -29.43 -12.71
N LYS A 366 7.31 -30.46 -11.87
CA LYS A 366 6.47 -31.65 -11.86
C LYS A 366 6.26 -32.25 -10.47
N LEU A 367 5.09 -32.86 -10.31
CA LEU A 367 4.71 -33.68 -9.18
C LEU A 367 4.14 -35.00 -9.73
N GLU A 368 4.78 -36.11 -9.42
CA GLU A 368 4.45 -37.44 -9.93
C GLU A 368 4.24 -38.42 -8.76
N ARG A 369 3.40 -39.44 -8.96
CA ARG A 369 3.21 -40.54 -8.03
C ARG A 369 3.93 -41.76 -8.57
N SER A 370 4.62 -42.52 -7.71
CA SER A 370 5.26 -43.77 -8.13
C SER A 370 4.21 -44.78 -8.60
N THR A 371 4.52 -45.48 -9.69
CA THR A 371 3.72 -46.60 -10.20
C THR A 371 3.96 -47.90 -9.42
N GLU A 372 5.08 -47.99 -8.71
CA GLU A 372 5.53 -49.21 -8.00
C GLU A 372 5.14 -49.17 -6.53
N ASN A 373 5.28 -48.02 -5.87
CA ASN A 373 4.97 -47.86 -4.45
C ASN A 373 3.95 -46.75 -4.22
N PRO A 374 2.74 -47.05 -3.71
CA PRO A 374 1.70 -46.06 -3.49
C PRO A 374 2.06 -44.98 -2.45
N CYS A 375 3.06 -45.24 -1.60
CA CYS A 375 3.58 -44.31 -0.58
C CYS A 375 4.62 -43.32 -1.14
N HIS A 376 5.12 -43.55 -2.35
CA HIS A 376 6.19 -42.74 -2.94
C HIS A 376 5.62 -41.69 -3.91
N TYR A 377 6.03 -40.45 -3.70
CA TYR A 377 5.77 -39.32 -4.59
C TYR A 377 7.08 -38.62 -4.94
N TYR A 378 7.13 -38.04 -6.13
CA TYR A 378 8.30 -37.33 -6.65
C TYR A 378 7.93 -35.89 -6.98
N LEU A 379 8.67 -34.95 -6.41
CA LEU A 379 8.66 -33.56 -6.85
C LEU A 379 9.96 -33.32 -7.63
N ILE A 380 9.87 -32.91 -8.90
CA ILE A 380 11.01 -32.83 -9.81
C ILE A 380 11.22 -31.38 -10.22
N GLU A 381 12.48 -30.96 -10.22
CA GLU A 381 12.98 -29.66 -10.66
C GLU A 381 14.11 -29.85 -11.67
N LYS A 382 14.00 -29.26 -12.86
CA LYS A 382 15.08 -29.28 -13.86
C LYS A 382 16.27 -28.44 -13.42
N GLU A 383 16.01 -27.27 -12.84
CA GLU A 383 17.01 -26.32 -12.35
C GLU A 383 16.74 -25.96 -10.88
N SER A 384 17.30 -26.75 -9.96
CA SER A 384 17.19 -26.43 -8.52
C SER A 384 17.94 -25.14 -8.21
N LEU A 385 17.22 -24.07 -7.85
CA LEU A 385 17.81 -22.78 -7.51
C LEU A 385 18.87 -22.89 -6.40
N VAL A 386 18.66 -23.76 -5.41
CA VAL A 386 19.65 -24.01 -4.34
C VAL A 386 20.96 -24.54 -4.90
N ASN A 387 20.93 -25.35 -5.97
CA ASN A 387 22.12 -25.84 -6.66
C ASN A 387 22.72 -24.80 -7.61
N THR A 388 21.93 -23.83 -8.09
CA THR A 388 22.41 -22.71 -8.91
C THR A 388 23.24 -21.69 -8.09
N TYR A 389 23.00 -21.60 -6.78
CA TYR A 389 23.66 -20.60 -5.92
C TYR A 389 24.97 -21.06 -5.27
N ILE A 390 25.31 -22.35 -5.39
CA ILE A 390 26.47 -22.94 -4.73
C ILE A 390 27.26 -23.70 -5.79
N SER A 391 28.34 -23.09 -6.29
CA SER A 391 29.26 -23.76 -7.19
C SER A 391 30.01 -24.86 -6.43
N LEU A 392 29.50 -26.09 -6.47
CA LEU A 392 30.17 -27.22 -5.83
C LEU A 392 31.52 -27.50 -6.54
N PRO A 393 32.62 -27.68 -5.79
CA PRO A 393 33.88 -28.16 -6.36
C PRO A 393 33.66 -29.51 -7.07
N LYS A 394 34.33 -29.70 -8.21
CA LYS A 394 34.19 -30.91 -9.06
C LYS A 394 34.47 -32.24 -8.34
N ASP A 395 35.11 -32.17 -7.17
CA ASP A 395 35.49 -33.33 -6.36
C ASP A 395 34.43 -33.72 -5.30
N LYS A 396 33.33 -32.94 -5.15
CA LYS A 396 32.24 -33.15 -4.16
C LYS A 396 30.84 -33.24 -4.80
N VAL A 397 30.72 -33.96 -5.92
CA VAL A 397 29.45 -34.14 -6.68
C VAL A 397 28.38 -34.93 -5.90
N SER A 398 28.75 -35.62 -4.81
CA SER A 398 27.82 -36.38 -3.97
C SER A 398 26.92 -35.53 -3.08
N LEU A 399 27.25 -34.25 -2.87
CA LEU A 399 26.56 -33.37 -1.94
C LEU A 399 25.35 -32.71 -2.59
N ASN A 400 24.16 -33.28 -2.34
CA ASN A 400 22.92 -32.69 -2.80
C ASN A 400 22.46 -31.60 -1.83
N CYS A 401 22.82 -30.33 -2.10
CA CYS A 401 22.36 -29.17 -1.33
C CYS A 401 20.83 -29.04 -1.31
N ALA A 402 20.13 -29.69 -2.24
CA ALA A 402 18.69 -29.85 -2.21
C ALA A 402 18.20 -30.62 -0.97
N SER A 403 19.05 -31.34 -0.25
CA SER A 403 18.69 -31.96 1.04
C SER A 403 18.16 -30.94 2.06
N PHE A 404 18.61 -29.68 1.99
CA PHE A 404 18.01 -28.58 2.76
C PHE A 404 16.54 -28.36 2.40
N THR A 405 16.23 -28.24 1.10
CA THR A 405 14.84 -28.12 0.64
C THR A 405 14.01 -29.35 0.97
N ALA A 406 14.59 -30.57 0.91
CA ALA A 406 13.94 -31.80 1.34
C ALA A 406 13.47 -31.71 2.79
N GLY A 407 14.32 -31.18 3.68
CA GLY A 407 13.97 -30.91 5.08
C GLY A 407 12.79 -29.95 5.23
N ILE A 408 12.74 -28.88 4.44
CA ILE A 408 11.62 -27.93 4.45
C ILE A 408 10.32 -28.63 4.03
N ILE A 409 10.35 -29.43 2.97
CA ILE A 409 9.17 -30.19 2.50
C ILE A 409 8.69 -31.14 3.60
N GLU A 410 9.61 -31.88 4.22
CA GLU A 410 9.30 -32.83 5.29
C GLU A 410 8.61 -32.14 6.48
N ALA A 411 9.11 -30.97 6.90
CA ALA A 411 8.49 -30.17 7.97
C ALA A 411 7.06 -29.76 7.63
N PHE A 412 6.83 -29.28 6.40
CA PHE A 412 5.50 -28.83 5.98
C PHE A 412 4.48 -29.97 5.93
N LEU A 413 4.86 -31.13 5.38
CA LEU A 413 3.97 -32.29 5.30
C LEU A 413 3.71 -32.90 6.68
N SER A 414 4.77 -33.13 7.46
CA SER A 414 4.66 -33.68 8.82
C SER A 414 3.86 -32.76 9.74
N GLY A 415 4.11 -31.44 9.69
CA GLY A 415 3.38 -30.45 10.48
C GLY A 415 1.91 -30.28 10.09
N ASN A 416 1.52 -30.70 8.87
CA ASN A 416 0.12 -30.77 8.44
C ASN A 416 -0.54 -32.13 8.71
N ASN A 417 0.10 -32.99 9.50
CA ASN A 417 -0.34 -34.34 9.86
C ASN A 417 -0.28 -35.35 8.69
N PHE A 418 0.66 -35.17 7.77
CA PHE A 418 1.05 -36.13 6.73
C PHE A 418 2.51 -36.58 7.01
N PRO A 419 2.75 -37.41 8.04
CA PRO A 419 4.09 -37.87 8.37
C PRO A 419 4.74 -38.58 7.17
N CYS A 420 5.98 -38.20 6.89
CA CYS A 420 6.75 -38.69 5.77
C CYS A 420 8.25 -38.52 6.03
N LYS A 421 9.07 -39.19 5.22
CA LYS A 421 10.47 -38.83 5.01
C LYS A 421 10.68 -38.24 3.63
N VAL A 422 11.52 -37.21 3.54
CA VAL A 422 11.88 -36.61 2.26
C VAL A 422 13.39 -36.71 2.03
N SER A 423 13.78 -37.19 0.85
CA SER A 423 15.17 -37.29 0.44
C SER A 423 15.36 -36.70 -0.96
N ALA A 424 16.53 -36.10 -1.21
CA ALA A 424 16.83 -35.47 -2.48
C ALA A 424 17.81 -36.32 -3.31
N HIS A 425 17.47 -36.58 -4.56
CA HIS A 425 18.22 -37.42 -5.49
C HIS A 425 18.46 -36.69 -6.82
N TRP A 426 19.49 -37.11 -7.54
CA TRP A 426 19.76 -36.61 -8.89
C TRP A 426 18.96 -37.44 -9.90
N HIS A 427 17.92 -36.84 -10.49
CA HIS A 427 17.10 -37.49 -11.52
C HIS A 427 16.42 -36.44 -12.40
N MET A 428 16.79 -36.35 -13.69
CA MET A 428 16.34 -35.31 -14.64
C MET A 428 16.43 -33.88 -14.07
N GLY A 429 17.52 -33.60 -13.35
CA GLY A 429 17.66 -32.44 -12.48
C GLY A 429 17.73 -32.89 -11.02
N THR A 430 16.96 -32.24 -10.15
CA THR A 430 16.81 -32.60 -8.74
C THR A 430 15.42 -33.20 -8.51
N ALA A 431 15.36 -34.39 -7.92
CA ALA A 431 14.12 -35.05 -7.55
C ALA A 431 14.03 -35.22 -6.02
N TYR A 432 12.93 -34.77 -5.44
CA TYR A 432 12.60 -35.00 -4.03
C TYR A 432 11.68 -36.21 -3.93
N LEU A 433 12.20 -37.31 -3.39
CA LEU A 433 11.40 -38.48 -3.03
C LEU A 433 10.73 -38.20 -1.69
N ILE A 434 9.39 -38.20 -1.71
CA ILE A 434 8.53 -38.08 -0.53
C ILE A 434 7.95 -39.46 -0.26
N GLU A 435 8.40 -40.08 0.82
CA GLU A 435 7.95 -41.38 1.30
C GLU A 435 7.00 -41.19 2.48
N PHE A 436 5.70 -41.37 2.26
CA PHE A 436 4.70 -41.27 3.31
C PHE A 436 4.61 -42.53 4.15
N ASP A 437 4.29 -42.37 5.44
CA ASP A 437 3.93 -43.51 6.28
C ASP A 437 2.67 -44.19 5.73
N GLN A 438 2.59 -45.51 5.85
CA GLN A 438 1.49 -46.32 5.32
C GLN A 438 0.11 -45.84 5.84
N GLU A 439 0.07 -45.35 7.08
CA GLU A 439 -1.13 -44.81 7.72
C GLU A 439 -1.72 -43.60 6.96
N VAL A 440 -0.87 -42.77 6.35
CA VAL A 440 -1.31 -41.61 5.57
C VAL A 440 -2.07 -42.05 4.32
N ILE A 441 -1.55 -43.05 3.61
CA ILE A 441 -2.17 -43.61 2.40
C ILE A 441 -3.48 -44.32 2.75
N ASN A 442 -3.48 -45.09 3.85
CA ASN A 442 -4.67 -45.78 4.33
C ASN A 442 -5.78 -44.78 4.71
N ARG A 443 -5.43 -43.68 5.39
CA ARG A 443 -6.38 -42.61 5.76
C ARG A 443 -6.93 -41.86 4.55
N ASP A 444 -6.10 -41.56 3.56
CA ASP A 444 -6.55 -40.87 2.34
C ASP A 444 -7.47 -41.76 1.48
N SER A 445 -7.27 -43.08 1.55
CA SER A 445 -8.06 -44.08 0.83
C SER A 445 -9.41 -44.41 1.49
N ASN A 446 -9.58 -44.12 2.79
CA ASN A 446 -10.80 -44.42 3.56
C ASN A 446 -11.58 -43.14 3.95
N PRO A 447 -12.66 -42.78 3.23
CA PRO A 447 -13.37 -41.52 3.43
C PRO A 447 -14.24 -41.41 4.70
N ILE A 448 -14.33 -42.44 5.55
CA ILE A 448 -15.29 -42.52 6.67
C ILE A 448 -14.77 -41.82 7.96
N GLU A 449 -13.46 -41.64 8.13
CA GLU A 449 -12.88 -41.01 9.34
C GLU A 449 -12.59 -39.50 9.23
N ASN A 450 -12.91 -38.86 8.08
CA ASN A 450 -12.62 -37.44 7.85
C ASN A 450 -13.76 -36.48 8.31
N ARG A 451 -14.46 -36.80 9.42
CA ARG A 451 -15.45 -35.89 10.05
C ARG A 451 -14.91 -35.21 11.29
#